data_AF-A0A0M7AN64-F1
#
_entry.id   AF-A0A0M7AN64-F1
#
_cell.length_a   1.000
_cell.length_b   1.000
_cell.length_c   1.000
_cell.angle_alpha   90.00
_cell.angle_beta   90.00
_cell.angle_gamma   90.00
#
_symmetry.space_group_name_H-M   'P 1'
#
loop_
_entity.id
_entity.type
_entity.pdbx_description
1 polymer ?
#
loop_
_entity_poly.entity_id
_entity_poly.type
_entity_poly.pdbx_seq_one_letter_code
_entity_poly.pdbx_strand_id
1 'polypeptide(L)'
;MPQKPKRLPLPKRFSAALTEKAYAKLRDLNADWHFGNNYLLTILLENFDDVIDEKKFQQVMETFIAEYGQPDAGGMKPNKTQG
;
A
#
# COMPACT_ATOMS: atom_id res chain seq x y z
N MET A 1 16.47 -31.80 -4.57
CA MET A 1 16.28 -30.89 -3.41
C MET A 1 15.36 -29.76 -3.85
N PRO A 2 14.30 -29.41 -3.10
CA PRO A 2 13.50 -28.24 -3.44
C PRO A 2 14.39 -26.98 -3.35
N GLN A 3 14.40 -26.16 -4.39
CA GLN A 3 15.12 -24.89 -4.37
C GLN A 3 14.43 -23.94 -3.38
N LYS A 4 15.21 -23.31 -2.51
CA LYS A 4 14.71 -22.30 -1.58
C LYS A 4 14.12 -21.12 -2.37
N PRO A 5 12.93 -20.62 -2.00
CA PRO A 5 12.33 -19.48 -2.70
C PRO A 5 13.26 -18.26 -2.65
N LYS A 6 13.29 -17.51 -3.76
CA LYS A 6 14.04 -16.25 -3.86
C LYS A 6 13.43 -15.23 -2.91
N ARG A 7 14.27 -14.46 -2.21
CA ARG A 7 13.82 -13.33 -1.40
C ARG A 7 13.66 -12.11 -2.30
N LEU A 8 12.50 -11.45 -2.25
CA LEU A 8 12.31 -10.16 -2.90
C LEU A 8 13.08 -9.08 -2.10
N PRO A 9 14.03 -8.34 -2.71
CA PRO A 9 14.69 -7.24 -2.05
C PRO A 9 13.71 -6.07 -1.85
N LEU A 10 13.68 -5.49 -0.66
CA LEU A 10 12.90 -4.29 -0.34
C LEU A 10 13.86 -3.10 -0.09
N PRO A 11 14.44 -2.50 -1.14
CA PRO A 11 15.48 -1.48 -1.01
C PRO A 11 14.96 -0.13 -0.51
N LYS A 12 13.64 0.11 -0.57
CA LYS A 12 13.01 1.36 -0.15
C LYS A 12 12.35 1.19 1.21
N ARG A 13 12.73 2.04 2.17
CA ARG A 13 12.03 2.14 3.45
C ARG A 13 10.80 3.01 3.27
N PHE A 14 9.65 2.46 3.61
CA PHE A 14 8.37 3.12 3.54
C PHE A 14 7.73 3.12 4.93
N SER A 15 7.30 4.29 5.38
CA SER A 15 6.52 4.48 6.60
C SER A 15 5.22 5.16 6.20
N ALA A 16 4.09 4.53 6.53
CA ALA A 16 2.77 5.02 6.18
C ALA A 16 1.99 5.35 7.46
N ALA A 17 1.40 6.54 7.51
CA ALA A 17 0.30 6.82 8.42
C ALA A 17 -0.97 6.22 7.80
N LEU A 18 -1.72 5.45 8.60
CA LEU A 18 -2.92 4.74 8.16
C LEU A 18 -4.05 5.02 9.13
N THR A 19 -5.30 4.95 8.65
CA THR A 19 -6.46 4.87 9.54
C THR A 19 -6.46 3.53 10.28
N GLU A 20 -7.12 3.47 11.44
CA GLU A 20 -7.27 2.22 12.21
C GLU A 20 -7.88 1.09 11.36
N LYS A 21 -8.86 1.41 10.50
CA LYS A 21 -9.48 0.45 9.59
C LYS A 21 -8.47 -0.13 8.59
N ALA A 22 -7.63 0.71 7.99
CA ALA A 22 -6.60 0.26 7.05
C ALA A 22 -5.51 -0.56 7.76
N TYR A 23 -5.10 -0.15 8.96
CA TYR A 23 -4.12 -0.88 9.75
C TYR A 23 -4.64 -2.24 10.23
N ALA A 24 -5.89 -2.32 10.68
CA ALA A 24 -6.54 -3.58 11.04
C ALA A 24 -6.53 -4.57 9.87
N LYS A 25 -6.85 -4.10 8.65
CA LYS A 25 -6.81 -4.96 7.46
C LYS A 25 -5.41 -5.52 7.17
N LEU A 26 -4.36 -4.71 7.33
CA LEU A 26 -2.99 -5.19 7.20
C LEU A 26 -2.63 -6.21 8.27
N ARG A 27 -3.07 -5.99 9.51
CA ARG A 27 -2.84 -6.92 10.61
C ARG A 27 -3.53 -8.27 10.38
N ASP A 28 -4.75 -8.28 9.87
CA ASP A 28 -5.47 -9.51 9.55
C ASP A 28 -4.73 -10.29 8.45
N LEU A 29 -4.32 -9.60 7.38
CA LEU A 29 -3.52 -10.21 6.31
C LEU A 29 -2.17 -10.73 6.81
N ASN A 30 -1.54 -10.04 7.77
CA ASN A 30 -0.32 -10.52 8.41
C ASN A 30 -0.59 -11.77 9.25
N ALA A 31 -1.72 -11.86 9.96
CA ALA A 31 -2.08 -13.02 10.75
C ALA A 31 -2.30 -14.25 9.86
N ASP A 32 -2.95 -14.05 8.71
CA ASP A 32 -3.29 -15.13 7.77
C ASP A 32 -2.08 -15.62 6.96
N TRP A 33 -1.20 -14.71 6.52
CA TRP A 33 -0.14 -15.01 5.55
C TRP A 33 1.29 -14.85 6.11
N HIS A 34 1.44 -14.36 7.33
CA HIS A 34 2.71 -14.14 8.04
C HIS A 34 3.71 -13.22 7.32
N PHE A 35 3.25 -12.43 6.35
CA PHE A 35 4.05 -11.40 5.70
C PHE A 35 3.99 -10.09 6.48
N GLY A 36 5.14 -9.45 6.71
CA GLY A 36 5.17 -8.12 7.34
C GLY A 36 4.45 -7.07 6.50
N ASN A 37 3.93 -6.02 7.14
CA ASN A 37 3.09 -4.99 6.51
C ASN A 37 3.67 -4.41 5.22
N ASN A 38 4.97 -4.09 5.19
CA ASN A 38 5.62 -3.55 3.99
C ASN A 38 5.67 -4.57 2.85
N TYR A 39 5.79 -5.86 3.16
CA TYR A 39 5.78 -6.93 2.16
C TYR A 39 4.38 -7.12 1.58
N LEU A 40 3.34 -7.06 2.42
CA LEU A 40 1.93 -7.10 1.97
C LEU A 40 1.59 -5.92 1.06
N LEU A 41 2.01 -4.71 1.44
CA LEU A 41 1.85 -3.52 0.59
C LEU A 41 2.62 -3.66 -0.73
N THR A 42 3.81 -4.25 -0.70
CA THR A 42 4.59 -4.53 -1.92
C THR A 42 3.84 -5.50 -2.84
N ILE A 43 3.32 -6.61 -2.30
CA ILE A 43 2.52 -7.57 -3.08
C ILE A 43 1.32 -6.86 -3.71
N LEU A 44 0.57 -6.06 -2.94
CA LEU A 44 -0.60 -5.34 -3.46
C LEU A 44 -0.24 -4.38 -4.60
N LEU A 45 0.83 -3.60 -4.45
CA LEU A 45 1.21 -2.58 -5.42
C LEU A 45 1.84 -3.17 -6.69
N GLU A 46 2.67 -4.21 -6.56
CA GLU A 46 3.28 -4.89 -7.72
C GLU A 46 2.25 -5.64 -8.57
N ASN A 47 1.10 -6.00 -7.99
CA ASN A 47 0.03 -6.76 -8.66
C ASN A 47 -1.26 -5.93 -8.77
N PHE A 48 -1.16 -4.60 -8.74
CA PHE A 48 -2.33 -3.72 -8.64
C PHE A 48 -3.33 -3.96 -9.77
N ASP A 49 -2.85 -3.98 -11.02
CA ASP A 49 -3.68 -4.18 -12.21
C ASP A 49 -4.33 -5.57 -12.26
N ASP A 50 -3.72 -6.57 -11.60
CA ASP A 50 -4.23 -7.93 -11.56
C ASP A 50 -5.29 -8.14 -10.46
N VAL A 51 -5.24 -7.35 -9.39
CA VAL A 51 -6.11 -7.54 -8.20
C VAL A 51 -7.21 -6.49 -8.07
N ILE A 52 -7.12 -5.38 -8.80
CA ILE A 52 -8.05 -4.27 -8.71
C ILE A 52 -8.92 -4.17 -9.96
N ASP A 53 -10.24 -4.10 -9.77
CA ASP A 53 -11.17 -3.61 -10.80
C ASP A 53 -11.04 -2.09 -10.89
N GLU A 54 -10.46 -1.62 -11.99
CA GLU A 54 -10.17 -0.20 -12.24
C GLU A 54 -11.40 0.70 -12.09
N LYS A 55 -12.55 0.29 -12.66
CA LYS A 55 -13.77 1.11 -12.64
C LYS A 55 -14.32 1.23 -11.23
N LYS A 56 -14.35 0.11 -10.50
CA LYS A 56 -14.80 0.11 -9.10
C LYS A 56 -13.86 0.94 -8.23
N PHE A 57 -12.56 0.84 -8.46
CA PHE A 57 -11.57 1.60 -7.70
C PHE A 57 -11.71 3.11 -7.95
N GLN A 58 -11.92 3.53 -9.20
CA GLN A 58 -12.19 4.92 -9.52
C GLN A 58 -13.42 5.47 -8.78
N GLN A 59 -14.53 4.73 -8.76
CA GLN A 59 -15.74 5.13 -8.03
C GLN A 59 -15.49 5.29 -6.53
N VAL A 60 -14.68 4.40 -5.94
CA VAL A 60 -14.28 4.50 -4.53
C VAL A 60 -13.46 5.76 -4.28
N MET A 61 -12.51 6.08 -5.18
CA MET A 61 -11.72 7.32 -5.07
C MET A 61 -12.59 8.57 -5.18
N GLU A 62 -13.51 8.62 -6.14
CA GLU A 62 -14.45 9.74 -6.31
C GLU A 62 -15.30 9.95 -5.06
N THR A 63 -15.83 8.85 -4.49
CA THR A 63 -16.59 8.89 -3.24
C THR A 63 -15.73 9.38 -2.08
N PHE A 64 -14.49 8.91 -1.99
CA PHE A 64 -13.57 9.30 -0.92
C PHE A 64 -13.19 10.78 -1.01
N ILE A 65 -12.95 11.29 -2.22
CA ILE A 65 -12.69 12.72 -2.47
C ILE A 65 -13.92 13.55 -2.12
N ALA A 66 -15.13 13.09 -2.46
CA ALA A 66 -16.36 13.79 -2.08
C ALA A 66 -16.55 13.86 -0.56
N GLU A 67 -16.13 12.84 0.18
CA GLU A 67 -16.27 12.75 1.64
C GLU A 67 -15.16 13.51 2.41
N TYR A 68 -13.90 13.34 2.02
CA TYR A 68 -12.74 13.85 2.77
C TYR A 68 -11.96 14.97 2.08
N GLY A 69 -12.32 15.28 0.83
CA GLY A 69 -11.55 16.17 -0.03
C GLY A 69 -10.29 15.51 -0.60
N GLN A 70 -9.62 16.23 -1.49
CA GLN A 70 -8.28 15.90 -1.94
C GLN A 70 -7.29 16.76 -1.14
N PRO A 71 -6.22 16.20 -0.56
CA PRO A 71 -5.22 17.03 0.11
C PRO A 71 -4.64 18.05 -0.88
N ASP A 72 -4.48 19.30 -0.42
CA ASP A 72 -3.91 20.36 -1.25
C ASP A 72 -2.58 19.89 -1.87
N ALA A 73 -2.43 20.09 -3.19
CA ALA A 73 -1.22 19.71 -3.92
C ALA A 73 0.07 20.33 -3.32
N GLY A 74 -0.04 21.40 -2.53
CA GLY A 74 1.06 22.05 -1.81
C GLY A 74 1.48 21.39 -0.48
N GLY A 75 0.71 20.41 0.04
CA GLY A 75 1.01 19.71 1.29
C GLY A 75 1.95 18.52 1.14
N MET A 76 2.03 17.95 -0.06
CA MET A 76 2.98 16.88 -0.40
C MET A 76 4.33 17.52 -0.72
N LYS A 77 5.05 18.01 0.30
CA LYS A 77 6.44 18.44 0.09
C LYS A 77 7.21 17.23 -0.45
N PRO A 78 7.85 17.31 -1.63
CA PRO A 78 8.72 16.23 -2.08
C PRO A 78 9.77 16.06 -0.99
N ASN A 79 9.86 14.83 -0.48
CA ASN A 79 10.79 14.51 0.58
C ASN A 79 12.21 14.81 0.05
N LYS A 80 12.82 15.90 0.50
CA LYS A 80 14.23 16.20 0.25
C LYS A 80 15.04 15.18 1.03
N THR A 81 15.28 14.01 0.45
CA THR A 81 16.43 13.17 0.81
C THR A 81 17.57 13.66 -0.09
N GLN A 82 18.34 14.65 0.39
CA GLN A 82 19.66 14.47 1.00
C GLN A 82 20.66 13.85 0.02
N GLY A 83 21.55 14.71 -0.49
CA GLY A 83 22.80 14.28 -1.11
C GLY A 83 23.84 13.87 -0.08
#